data_AF-A0A172WNR1-F1
#
_entry.id   AF-A0A172WNR1-F1
#
_cell.length_a   1.000
_cell.length_b   1.000
_cell.length_c   1.000
_cell.angle_alpha   90.00
_cell.angle_beta   90.00
_cell.angle_gamma   90.00
#
_symmetry.space_group_name_H-M   'P 1'
#
loop_
_entity.id
_entity.type
_entity.pdbx_description
1 polymer ?
#
loop_
_entity_poly.entity_id
_entity_poly.type
_entity_poly.pdbx_seq_one_letter_code
_entity_poly.pdbx_strand_id
1 'polypeptide(L)'
;MQSPDLSLAGKLDNLLTKGFCSLLGGLANTFIWLLGLLVLVGQLIQIFEYGEGLSDVSWAEWGFMLLFVLLLRRHIHYCRHFSTGFWAGLSRLVVFQGRLACAGLSILGFVVGLESQFGASTGLSSTVDPVMDVTGFGLVLLMLYLAAPTSSATSMRSTVPSRVEHSLIPAEKEVSV
;
A
#
# COMPACT_ATOMS: atom_id res chain seq x y z
N MET A 1 25.99 30.83 -7.09
CA MET A 1 26.19 29.97 -5.90
C MET A 1 26.86 28.69 -6.35
N GLN A 2 28.18 28.60 -6.18
CA GLN A 2 28.96 27.39 -6.50
C GLN A 2 28.69 26.35 -5.41
N SER A 3 28.18 25.18 -5.81
CA SER A 3 28.09 24.03 -4.91
C SER A 3 29.50 23.57 -4.54
N PRO A 4 29.82 23.40 -3.24
CA PRO A 4 31.13 22.92 -2.83
C PRO A 4 31.38 21.53 -3.42
N ASP A 5 32.47 21.38 -4.16
CA ASP A 5 32.89 20.10 -4.73
C ASP A 5 33.18 19.11 -3.60
N LEU A 6 32.23 18.19 -3.39
CA LEU A 6 32.37 17.09 -2.44
C LEU A 6 33.62 16.26 -2.82
N SER A 7 34.48 16.06 -1.81
CA SER A 7 35.60 15.11 -1.88
C SER A 7 35.13 13.76 -2.44
N LEU A 8 36.02 13.08 -3.18
CA LEU A 8 35.75 11.80 -3.83
C LEU A 8 35.20 10.75 -2.84
N ALA A 9 35.68 10.78 -1.59
CA ALA A 9 35.14 9.98 -0.49
C ALA A 9 33.69 10.34 -0.14
N GLY A 10 33.34 11.63 -0.10
CA GLY A 10 31.97 12.09 0.15
C GLY A 10 30.99 11.77 -0.99
N LYS A 11 31.48 11.71 -2.24
CA LYS A 11 30.66 11.22 -3.37
C LYS A 11 30.41 9.71 -3.26
N LEU A 12 31.41 8.93 -2.85
CA LEU A 12 31.28 7.49 -2.63
C LEU A 12 30.30 7.20 -1.50
N ASP A 13 30.46 7.85 -0.34
CA ASP A 13 29.59 7.66 0.82
C ASP A 13 28.13 8.01 0.49
N ASN A 14 27.89 9.13 -0.21
CA ASN A 14 26.54 9.52 -0.61
C ASN A 14 25.90 8.51 -1.59
N LEU A 15 26.70 7.92 -2.49
CA LEU A 15 26.23 6.89 -3.40
C LEU A 15 25.94 5.58 -2.65
N LEU A 16 26.80 5.22 -1.70
CA LEU A 16 26.62 4.05 -0.84
C LEU A 16 25.36 4.18 0.02
N THR A 17 25.17 5.32 0.70
CA THR A 17 23.99 5.59 1.51
C THR A 17 22.72 5.57 0.66
N LYS A 18 22.72 6.21 -0.52
CA LYS A 18 21.57 6.15 -1.43
C LYS A 18 21.28 4.73 -1.91
N GLY A 19 22.33 3.96 -2.22
CA GLY A 19 22.21 2.56 -2.62
C GLY A 19 21.61 1.71 -1.51
N PHE A 20 22.14 1.81 -0.29
CA PHE A 20 21.60 1.13 0.89
C PHE A 20 20.16 1.54 1.17
N CYS A 21 19.83 2.83 1.21
CA CYS A 21 18.46 3.29 1.42
C CYS A 21 17.51 2.79 0.33
N SER A 22 17.94 2.78 -0.94
CA SER A 22 17.14 2.25 -2.04
C SER A 22 16.95 0.73 -1.92
N LEU A 23 17.98 -0.01 -1.50
CA LEU A 23 17.93 -1.45 -1.32
C LEU A 23 17.04 -1.83 -0.13
N LEU A 24 17.21 -1.18 1.01
CA LEU A 24 16.35 -1.33 2.19
C LEU A 24 14.90 -0.94 1.86
N GLY A 25 14.68 0.16 1.15
CA GLY A 25 13.34 0.57 0.72
C GLY A 25 12.68 -0.42 -0.24
N GLY A 26 13.44 -0.93 -1.21
CA GLY A 26 12.97 -1.96 -2.13
C GLY A 26 12.66 -3.28 -1.42
N LEU A 27 13.53 -3.70 -0.50
CA LEU A 27 13.35 -4.91 0.30
C LEU A 27 12.12 -4.80 1.22
N ALA A 28 11.97 -3.69 1.92
CA ALA A 28 10.80 -3.43 2.76
C ALA A 28 9.50 -3.44 1.95
N ASN A 29 9.49 -2.80 0.78
CA ASN A 29 8.31 -2.81 -0.09
C ASN A 29 7.99 -4.22 -0.61
N THR A 30 9.01 -5.04 -0.89
CA THR A 30 8.84 -6.44 -1.29
C THR A 30 8.26 -7.27 -0.15
N PHE A 31 8.73 -7.10 1.08
CA PHE A 31 8.15 -7.77 2.25
C PHE A 31 6.70 -7.36 2.50
N ILE A 32 6.38 -6.07 2.39
CA ILE A 32 5.00 -5.59 2.50
C ILE A 32 4.12 -6.25 1.43
N TRP A 33 4.60 -6.31 0.19
CA TRP A 33 3.88 -6.96 -0.90
C TRP A 33 3.66 -8.46 -0.61
N LEU A 34 4.71 -9.18 -0.21
CA LEU A 34 4.60 -10.61 0.13
C LEU A 34 3.66 -10.85 1.31
N LEU A 35 3.70 -9.99 2.34
CA LEU A 35 2.81 -10.08 3.50
C LEU A 35 1.35 -9.88 3.08
N GLY A 36 1.08 -8.93 2.20
CA GLY A 36 -0.27 -8.74 1.66
C GLY A 36 -0.78 -9.92 0.85
N LEU A 37 0.10 -10.54 0.07
CA LEU A 37 -0.23 -11.75 -0.69
C LEU A 37 -0.52 -12.91 0.27
N LEU A 38 0.30 -13.07 1.31
CA LEU A 38 0.13 -14.09 2.34
C LEU A 38 -1.21 -13.92 3.05
N VAL A 39 -1.61 -12.70 3.40
CA VAL A 39 -2.91 -12.43 4.01
C VAL A 39 -4.05 -12.84 3.09
N LEU A 40 -4.02 -12.47 1.81
CA LEU A 40 -5.11 -12.85 0.89
C LEU A 40 -5.22 -14.36 0.70
N VAL A 41 -4.09 -15.05 0.52
CA VAL A 41 -4.07 -16.50 0.34
C VAL A 41 -4.47 -17.20 1.63
N GLY A 42 -3.94 -16.74 2.77
CA GLY A 42 -4.25 -17.30 4.09
C GLY A 42 -5.73 -17.23 4.41
N GLN A 43 -6.40 -16.13 4.06
CA GLN A 43 -7.85 -15.98 4.26
C GLN A 43 -8.67 -16.94 3.39
N LEU A 44 -8.22 -17.23 2.16
CA LEU A 44 -8.87 -18.24 1.32
C LEU A 44 -8.70 -19.66 1.86
N ILE A 45 -7.54 -19.95 2.46
CA ILE A 45 -7.27 -21.25 3.09
C ILE A 45 -8.09 -21.39 4.38
N GLN A 46 -8.21 -20.32 5.16
CA GLN A 46 -8.91 -20.31 6.44
C GLN A 46 -10.41 -20.64 6.28
N ILE A 47 -11.03 -20.29 5.14
CA ILE A 47 -12.42 -20.65 4.83
C ILE A 47 -12.65 -22.17 4.70
N PHE A 48 -11.59 -22.94 4.41
CA PHE A 48 -11.66 -24.39 4.26
C PHE A 48 -10.94 -25.10 5.43
N GLU A 49 -11.15 -24.60 6.65
CA GLU A 49 -10.43 -25.01 7.86
C GLU A 49 -10.44 -26.53 8.07
N TYR A 50 -11.59 -27.20 7.89
CA TYR A 50 -11.73 -28.64 8.18
C TYR A 50 -11.53 -29.53 6.95
N GLY A 51 -11.24 -28.95 5.78
CA GLY A 51 -10.89 -29.70 4.57
C GLY A 51 -12.04 -30.53 3.96
N GLU A 52 -13.26 -30.38 4.46
CA GLU A 52 -14.46 -31.04 3.91
C GLU A 52 -15.03 -30.30 2.68
N GLY A 53 -14.37 -29.22 2.26
CA GLY A 53 -14.73 -28.45 1.07
C GLY A 53 -15.88 -27.49 1.34
N LEU A 54 -16.86 -27.41 0.43
CA LEU A 54 -17.91 -26.40 0.49
C LEU A 54 -19.00 -26.66 1.56
N SER A 55 -19.07 -27.89 2.11
CA SER A 55 -20.02 -28.23 3.19
C SER A 55 -19.62 -27.65 4.53
N ASP A 56 -18.34 -27.28 4.66
CA ASP A 56 -17.72 -26.77 5.88
C ASP A 56 -17.91 -25.25 6.05
N VAL A 57 -18.27 -24.58 4.95
CA VAL A 57 -18.31 -23.13 4.88
C VAL A 57 -19.55 -22.61 5.61
N SER A 58 -19.32 -21.85 6.68
CA SER A 58 -20.34 -21.17 7.45
C SER A 58 -21.07 -20.09 6.63
N TRP A 59 -22.26 -19.68 7.09
CA TRP A 59 -23.00 -18.58 6.47
C TRP A 59 -22.21 -17.27 6.41
N ALA A 60 -21.36 -17.00 7.43
CA ALA A 60 -20.53 -15.81 7.47
C ALA A 60 -19.44 -15.84 6.38
N GLU A 61 -18.81 -17.00 6.16
CA GLU A 61 -17.79 -17.19 5.12
C GLU A 61 -18.40 -17.13 3.73
N TRP A 62 -19.60 -17.69 3.52
CA TRP A 62 -20.36 -17.50 2.28
C TRP A 62 -20.65 -16.02 2.00
N GLY A 63 -21.07 -15.28 3.03
CA GLY A 63 -21.26 -13.84 2.95
C GLY A 63 -19.97 -13.10 2.59
N PHE A 64 -18.86 -13.46 3.24
CA PHE A 64 -17.53 -12.93 2.94
C PHE A 64 -17.13 -13.20 1.49
N MET A 65 -17.25 -14.44 1.01
CA MET A 65 -16.90 -14.80 -0.38
C MET A 65 -17.70 -13.98 -1.39
N LEU A 66 -19.00 -13.84 -1.17
CA LEU A 66 -19.87 -13.05 -2.04
C LEU A 66 -19.45 -11.58 -2.07
N LEU A 67 -19.25 -10.97 -0.89
CA LEU A 67 -18.80 -9.58 -0.77
C LEU A 67 -17.40 -9.39 -1.38
N PHE A 68 -16.50 -10.33 -1.16
CA PHE A 68 -15.15 -10.32 -1.70
C PHE A 68 -15.17 -10.31 -3.22
N VAL A 69 -15.96 -11.20 -3.86
CA VAL A 69 -16.10 -11.24 -5.32
C VAL A 69 -16.71 -9.93 -5.87
N LEU A 70 -17.73 -9.38 -5.21
CA LEU A 70 -18.35 -8.11 -5.63
C LEU A 70 -17.37 -6.94 -5.54
N LEU A 71 -16.62 -6.84 -4.43
CA LEU A 71 -15.62 -5.80 -4.23
C LEU A 71 -14.42 -5.96 -5.15
N LEU A 72 -13.99 -7.19 -5.42
CA LEU A 72 -12.92 -7.47 -6.37
C LEU A 72 -13.34 -7.10 -7.79
N ARG A 73 -14.57 -7.44 -8.18
CA ARG A 73 -15.13 -7.01 -9.48
C ARG A 73 -15.18 -5.49 -9.58
N ARG A 74 -15.60 -4.80 -8.51
CA ARG A 74 -15.57 -3.33 -8.45
C ARG A 74 -14.14 -2.82 -8.59
N HIS A 75 -13.18 -3.36 -7.86
CA HIS A 75 -11.77 -2.97 -7.95
C HIS A 75 -11.24 -3.09 -9.38
N ILE A 76 -11.45 -4.25 -10.03
CA ILE A 76 -11.06 -4.48 -11.42
C ILE A 76 -11.73 -3.49 -12.36
N HIS A 77 -13.04 -3.24 -12.19
CA HIS A 77 -13.76 -2.26 -13.00
C HIS A 77 -13.18 -0.85 -12.86
N TYR A 78 -12.88 -0.41 -11.64
CA TYR A 78 -12.27 0.89 -11.37
C TYR A 78 -10.83 0.97 -11.91
N CYS A 79 -10.04 -0.09 -11.80
CA CYS A 79 -8.71 -0.16 -12.43
C CYS A 79 -8.81 -0.02 -13.94
N ARG A 80 -9.77 -0.69 -14.59
CA ARG A 80 -10.01 -0.54 -16.03
C ARG A 80 -10.46 0.88 -16.38
N HIS A 81 -11.37 1.46 -15.59
CA HIS A 81 -11.86 2.82 -15.81
C HIS A 81 -10.73 3.87 -15.74
N PHE A 82 -9.84 3.73 -14.76
CA PHE A 82 -8.69 4.63 -14.57
C PHE A 82 -7.45 4.21 -15.36
N SER A 83 -7.57 3.32 -16.35
CA SER A 83 -6.46 2.80 -17.16
C SER A 83 -5.26 2.29 -16.33
N THR A 84 -5.54 1.84 -15.11
CA THR A 84 -4.54 1.21 -14.24
C THR A 84 -4.36 -0.22 -14.75
N GLY A 85 -3.16 -0.56 -15.24
CA GLY A 85 -2.88 -1.91 -15.74
C GLY A 85 -3.20 -2.98 -14.69
N PHE A 86 -3.58 -4.19 -15.14
CA PHE A 86 -4.01 -5.28 -14.26
C PHE A 86 -3.02 -5.54 -13.11
N TRP A 87 -1.74 -5.66 -13.43
CA TRP A 87 -0.65 -5.88 -12.46
C TRP A 87 -0.47 -4.72 -11.48
N ALA A 88 -0.68 -3.48 -11.92
CA ALA A 88 -0.62 -2.30 -11.07
C ALA A 88 -1.82 -2.25 -10.10
N GLY A 89 -3.02 -2.60 -10.58
CA GLY A 89 -4.22 -2.74 -9.76
C GLY A 89 -4.10 -3.85 -8.72
N LEU A 90 -3.56 -5.00 -9.11
CA LEU A 90 -3.30 -6.12 -8.20
C LEU A 90 -2.23 -5.76 -7.17
N SER A 91 -1.11 -5.19 -7.60
CA SER A 91 -0.05 -4.75 -6.70
C SER A 91 -0.54 -3.73 -5.68
N ARG A 92 -1.38 -2.77 -6.11
CA ARG A 92 -2.01 -1.81 -5.20
C ARG A 92 -2.84 -2.50 -4.11
N LEU A 93 -3.70 -3.43 -4.49
CA LEU A 93 -4.51 -4.21 -3.55
C LEU A 93 -3.63 -4.96 -2.55
N VAL A 94 -2.65 -5.71 -3.06
CA VAL A 94 -1.72 -6.50 -2.25
C VAL A 94 -0.94 -5.63 -1.26
N VAL A 95 -0.40 -4.50 -1.71
CA VAL A 95 0.35 -3.57 -0.84
C VAL A 95 -0.55 -2.95 0.23
N PHE A 96 -1.79 -2.58 -0.09
CA PHE A 96 -2.73 -2.07 0.90
C PHE A 96 -3.00 -3.10 2.00
N GLN A 97 -3.21 -4.35 1.61
CA GLN A 97 -3.38 -5.46 2.55
C GLN A 97 -2.14 -5.66 3.42
N GLY A 98 -0.95 -5.68 2.82
CA GLY A 98 0.31 -5.86 3.53
C GLY A 98 0.58 -4.74 4.53
N ARG A 99 0.24 -3.49 4.19
CA ARG A 99 0.39 -2.35 5.11
C ARG A 99 -0.53 -2.46 6.31
N LEU A 100 -1.79 -2.86 6.10
CA LEU A 100 -2.70 -3.11 7.21
C LEU A 100 -2.19 -4.27 8.08
N ALA A 101 -1.74 -5.35 7.47
CA ALA A 101 -1.19 -6.49 8.19
C ALA A 101 0.03 -6.12 9.05
N CYS A 102 0.94 -5.30 8.51
CA CYS A 102 2.04 -4.72 9.27
C CYS A 102 1.55 -3.91 10.47
N ALA A 103 0.53 -3.07 10.29
CA ALA A 103 -0.04 -2.28 11.39
C ALA A 103 -0.68 -3.20 12.45
N GLY A 104 -1.45 -4.21 12.03
CA GLY A 104 -2.06 -5.20 12.91
C GLY A 104 -1.02 -5.99 13.70
N LEU A 105 0.03 -6.50 13.05
CA LEU A 105 1.14 -7.20 13.70
C LEU A 105 1.90 -6.28 14.66
N SER A 106 2.05 -4.99 14.33
CA SER A 106 2.72 -4.02 15.22
C SER A 106 1.89 -3.78 16.49
N ILE A 107 0.57 -3.66 16.35
CA ILE A 107 -0.35 -3.52 17.49
C ILE A 107 -0.33 -4.80 18.33
N LEU A 108 -0.44 -5.96 17.69
CA LEU A 108 -0.42 -7.26 18.38
C LEU A 108 0.90 -7.46 19.14
N GLY A 109 2.03 -7.19 18.48
CA GLY A 109 3.35 -7.27 19.11
C GLY A 109 3.52 -6.28 20.26
N PHE A 110 2.93 -5.08 20.18
CA PHE A 110 2.93 -4.12 21.28
C PHE A 110 2.10 -4.61 22.47
N VAL A 111 0.89 -5.15 22.23
CA VAL A 111 0.05 -5.71 23.29
C VAL A 111 0.73 -6.88 23.98
N VAL A 112 1.22 -7.87 23.21
CA VAL A 112 1.97 -9.01 23.75
C VAL A 112 3.23 -8.55 24.51
N GLY A 113 3.91 -7.51 24.01
CA GLY A 113 5.04 -6.88 24.69
C GLY A 113 4.65 -6.31 26.06
N LEU A 114 3.54 -5.58 26.14
CA LEU A 114 3.01 -5.05 27.41
C LEU A 114 2.65 -6.18 28.37
N GLU A 115 1.97 -7.22 27.91
CA GLU A 115 1.61 -8.38 28.74
C GLU A 115 2.85 -9.03 29.37
N SER A 116 3.89 -9.24 28.56
CA SER A 116 5.15 -9.83 29.03
C SER A 116 5.83 -8.99 30.12
N GLN A 117 5.67 -7.66 30.07
CA GLN A 117 6.28 -6.74 31.01
C GLN A 117 5.46 -6.55 32.29
N PHE A 118 4.13 -6.53 32.18
CA PHE A 118 3.23 -6.28 33.31
C PHE A 118 2.74 -7.55 34.00
N GLY A 119 3.08 -8.74 33.48
CA GLY A 119 2.63 -10.03 34.02
C GLY A 119 1.11 -10.22 33.96
N ALA A 120 0.41 -9.32 33.26
CA ALA A 120 -1.01 -9.39 33.03
C ALA A 120 -1.25 -10.32 31.84
N SER A 121 -1.64 -11.56 32.12
CA SER A 121 -2.24 -12.45 31.11
C SER A 121 -3.64 -11.91 30.81
N THR A 122 -3.78 -10.92 29.93
CA THR A 122 -5.06 -10.78 29.25
C THR A 122 -5.19 -12.03 28.37
N GLY A 123 -6.33 -12.71 28.35
CA GLY A 123 -6.49 -14.03 27.74
C GLY A 123 -6.27 -14.10 26.22
N LEU A 124 -5.55 -13.16 25.62
CA LEU A 124 -5.26 -13.03 24.20
C LEU A 124 -4.55 -14.28 23.63
N SER A 125 -3.79 -15.00 24.45
CA SER A 125 -3.15 -16.27 24.04
C SER A 125 -4.10 -17.47 24.07
N SER A 126 -5.26 -17.36 24.71
CA SER A 126 -6.20 -18.48 24.94
C SER A 126 -7.56 -18.30 24.27
N THR A 127 -7.85 -17.14 23.68
CA THR A 127 -9.10 -16.89 22.95
C THR A 127 -8.82 -16.70 21.46
N VAL A 128 -8.73 -17.82 20.73
CA VAL A 128 -9.14 -17.87 19.32
C VAL A 128 -10.67 -17.67 19.33
N ASP A 129 -11.09 -16.44 19.59
CA ASP A 129 -12.51 -16.10 19.58
C ASP A 129 -12.95 -16.04 18.13
N PRO A 130 -14.10 -16.64 17.77
CA PRO A 130 -14.67 -16.53 16.43
C PRO A 130 -14.91 -15.07 16.01
N VAL A 131 -14.99 -14.15 16.98
CA VAL A 131 -15.05 -12.70 16.76
C VAL A 131 -13.79 -12.16 16.07
N MET A 132 -12.61 -12.70 16.38
CA MET A 132 -11.36 -12.28 15.76
C MET A 132 -11.28 -12.69 14.29
N ASP A 133 -11.79 -13.87 13.95
CA ASP A 133 -11.84 -14.36 12.56
C ASP A 133 -12.81 -13.53 11.70
N VAL A 134 -14.00 -13.23 12.22
CA VAL A 134 -14.96 -12.33 11.54
C VAL A 134 -14.39 -10.92 11.39
N THR A 135 -13.65 -10.44 12.38
CA THR A 135 -12.99 -9.13 12.31
C THR A 135 -11.90 -9.11 11.23
N GLY A 136 -11.13 -10.21 11.11
CA GLY A 136 -10.15 -10.40 10.04
C GLY A 136 -10.78 -10.31 8.64
N PHE A 137 -11.87 -11.06 8.42
CA PHE A 137 -12.64 -11.01 7.17
C PHE A 137 -13.17 -9.60 6.88
N GLY A 138 -13.76 -8.92 7.88
CA GLY A 138 -14.26 -7.57 7.74
C GLY A 138 -13.18 -6.55 7.36
N LEU A 139 -12.02 -6.63 8.00
CA LEU A 139 -10.86 -5.78 7.68
C LEU A 139 -10.34 -6.03 6.27
N VAL A 140 -10.32 -7.30 5.83
CA VAL A 140 -9.90 -7.66 4.48
C VAL A 140 -10.82 -7.04 3.44
N LEU A 141 -12.15 -7.15 3.63
CA LEU A 141 -13.15 -6.52 2.77
C LEU A 141 -13.05 -5.00 2.77
N LEU A 142 -12.84 -4.39 3.95
CA LEU A 142 -12.66 -2.94 4.07
C LEU A 142 -11.44 -2.46 3.28
N MET A 143 -10.32 -3.18 3.36
CA MET A 143 -9.13 -2.81 2.61
C MET A 143 -9.30 -3.04 1.11
N LEU A 144 -10.00 -4.10 0.70
CA LEU A 144 -10.36 -4.31 -0.70
C LEU A 144 -11.24 -3.17 -1.24
N TYR A 145 -12.17 -2.68 -0.42
CA TYR A 145 -12.99 -1.51 -0.73
C TYR A 145 -12.15 -0.23 -0.90
N LEU A 146 -11.20 0.01 0.01
CA LEU A 146 -10.34 1.20 -0.01
C LEU A 146 -9.22 1.15 -1.05
N ALA A 147 -8.80 -0.05 -1.46
CA ALA A 147 -7.75 -0.25 -2.45
C ALA A 147 -8.16 0.23 -3.85
N ALA A 148 -9.46 0.31 -4.14
CA ALA A 148 -9.97 0.75 -5.43
C ALA A 148 -9.45 2.15 -5.79
N PRO A 149 -8.95 2.36 -7.02
CA PRO A 149 -8.55 3.69 -7.45
C PRO A 149 -9.77 4.61 -7.48
N THR A 150 -9.70 5.76 -6.81
CA THR A 150 -10.76 6.77 -6.75
C THR A 150 -10.46 8.00 -7.61
N SER A 151 -9.24 8.14 -8.13
CA SER A 151 -8.86 9.20 -9.06
C SER A 151 -7.75 8.73 -10.02
N SER A 152 -7.76 9.28 -11.23
CA SER A 152 -6.63 9.16 -12.15
C SER A 152 -5.44 9.93 -11.59
N ALA A 153 -4.37 9.24 -11.20
CA ALA A 153 -3.10 9.86 -10.85
C ALA A 153 -2.35 10.46 -12.06
N THR A 154 -3.06 10.83 -13.13
CA THR A 154 -2.50 11.40 -14.37
C THR A 154 -2.44 12.93 -14.36
N SER A 155 -3.10 13.63 -13.42
CA SER A 155 -3.17 15.11 -13.45
C SER A 155 -2.29 15.81 -12.40
N MET A 156 -1.04 15.39 -12.21
CA MET A 156 -0.08 16.21 -11.45
C MET A 156 1.37 16.14 -11.96
N ARG A 157 1.55 15.63 -13.18
CA ARG A 157 2.82 15.66 -13.92
C ARG A 157 2.65 16.31 -15.29
N SER A 158 1.86 17.39 -15.35
CA SER A 158 1.96 18.32 -16.48
C SER A 158 3.11 19.29 -16.21
N THR A 159 4.32 18.81 -16.40
CA THR A 159 5.47 19.66 -16.71
C THR A 159 5.23 20.26 -18.10
N VAL A 160 4.58 21.42 -18.15
CA VAL A 160 4.83 22.38 -19.22
C VAL A 160 5.67 23.49 -18.58
N PRO A 161 6.99 23.55 -18.81
CA PRO A 161 7.69 24.81 -18.59
C PRO A 161 7.14 25.77 -19.63
N SER A 162 6.37 26.77 -19.22
CA SER A 162 6.08 27.90 -20.08
C SER A 162 7.42 28.56 -20.39
N ARG A 163 7.94 28.29 -21.57
CA ARG A 163 8.99 29.06 -22.21
C ARG A 163 8.45 30.49 -22.34
N VAL A 164 8.70 31.32 -21.35
CA VAL A 164 8.49 32.76 -21.45
C VAL A 164 9.55 33.25 -22.43
N GLU A 165 9.15 33.43 -23.69
CA GLU A 165 9.93 34.22 -24.64
C GLU A 165 10.10 35.61 -24.04
N HIS A 166 11.33 35.96 -23.68
CA HIS A 166 11.73 37.35 -23.52
C HIS A 166 11.66 38.01 -24.88
N SER A 167 10.50 38.59 -25.22
CA SER A 167 10.44 39.65 -26.23
C SER A 167 10.95 40.93 -25.57
N LEU A 168 12.27 41.10 -25.62
CA LEU A 168 12.91 42.40 -25.42
C LEU A 168 12.47 43.29 -26.58
N ILE A 169 11.49 44.15 -26.36
CA ILE A 169 11.22 45.29 -27.25
C ILE A 169 12.26 46.35 -26.89
N PRO A 170 13.21 46.70 -27.78
CA PRO A 170 14.08 47.83 -27.55
C PRO A 170 13.28 49.12 -27.78
N ALA A 171 13.38 50.03 -26.80
CA ALA A 171 12.90 51.39 -26.92
C ALA A 171 13.83 52.18 -27.86
N GLU A 172 13.30 52.66 -28.99
CA GLU A 172 13.91 53.73 -29.77
C GLU A 172 12.89 54.85 -30.05
N LYS A 173 12.92 55.81 -29.13
CA LYS A 173 13.03 57.26 -29.35
C LYS A 173 12.99 57.78 -30.81
N GLU A 174 11.89 58.44 -31.20
CA GLU A 174 11.85 59.53 -32.19
C GLU A 174 10.83 60.58 -31.69
N VAL A 175 11.26 61.72 -31.15
CA VAL A 175 11.66 62.98 -31.80
C VAL A 175 10.49 63.70 -32.50
N SER A 176 10.18 64.84 -31.91
CA SER A 176 9.35 65.97 -32.33
C SER A 176 9.43 66.39 -33.80
N VAL A 177 8.27 66.76 -34.37
CA VAL A 177 8.08 67.91 -35.26
C VAL A 177 6.77 68.60 -34.88
#